data_AF-A0AAX1UFF4-F1
#
_entry.id   AF-A0AAX1UFF4-F1
#
_cell.length_a   1.000
_cell.length_b   1.000
_cell.length_c   1.000
_cell.angle_alpha   90.00
_cell.angle_beta   90.00
_cell.angle_gamma   90.00
#
_symmetry.space_group_name_H-M   'P 1'
#
loop_
_entity.id
_entity.type
_entity.pdbx_description
1 polymer ?
#
loop_
_entity_poly.entity_id
_entity_poly.type
_entity_poly.pdbx_seq_one_letter_code
_entity_poly.pdbx_strand_id
1 'polypeptide(L)'
;MTYAAPFARHEIASSSKPLAKAQDGANMRKNPANSDEHARTSRKWFSNLLRRAFPANSEAELAERAAPVLGVSTRQVRNWLREDHDASLRYVTAVMMIAGAEVVFSRMESRQP
;
A
#
# COMPACT_ATOMS: atom_id res chain seq x y z
N MET A 1 -55.76 23.04 -48.93
CA MET A 1 -55.76 21.57 -48.79
C MET A 1 -54.34 21.08 -49.05
N THR A 2 -53.79 20.38 -48.07
CA THR A 2 -52.69 19.39 -48.09
C THR A 2 -52.62 18.62 -49.43
N TYR A 3 -51.46 18.14 -49.93
CA TYR A 3 -50.64 17.07 -49.36
C TYR A 3 -49.17 17.13 -49.82
N ALA A 4 -48.29 16.79 -48.89
CA ALA A 4 -46.87 16.50 -49.10
C ALA A 4 -46.67 15.11 -49.72
N ALA A 5 -45.68 14.97 -50.60
CA ALA A 5 -45.19 13.68 -51.10
C ALA A 5 -43.88 13.28 -50.38
N PRO A 6 -43.57 11.97 -50.28
CA PRO A 6 -42.72 11.40 -49.23
C PRO A 6 -41.25 11.29 -49.64
N PHE A 7 -40.35 11.62 -48.70
CA PHE A 7 -38.92 11.38 -48.86
C PHE A 7 -38.61 9.89 -48.72
N ALA A 8 -38.13 9.30 -49.81
CA ALA A 8 -37.53 7.99 -49.84
C ALA A 8 -36.26 7.97 -48.96
N ARG A 9 -36.24 7.03 -48.01
CA ARG A 9 -35.05 6.61 -47.29
C ARG A 9 -34.00 6.11 -48.28
N HIS A 10 -32.81 6.68 -48.26
CA HIS A 10 -31.60 5.96 -48.64
C HIS A 10 -30.54 6.17 -47.57
N GLU A 11 -30.14 5.06 -46.95
CA GLU A 11 -29.05 4.96 -45.99
C GLU A 11 -27.75 5.43 -46.63
N ILE A 12 -27.15 6.48 -46.07
CA ILE A 12 -25.74 6.78 -46.28
C ILE A 12 -24.98 6.24 -45.08
N ALA A 13 -24.25 5.15 -45.33
CA ALA A 13 -23.27 4.56 -44.45
C ALA A 13 -22.29 5.64 -43.96
N SER A 14 -22.35 5.95 -42.67
CA SER A 14 -21.39 6.82 -41.99
C SER A 14 -20.14 5.99 -41.67
N SER A 15 -19.09 6.18 -42.46
CA SER A 15 -17.75 5.70 -42.13
C SER A 15 -16.74 6.77 -42.46
N SER A 16 -16.33 7.53 -41.44
CA SER A 16 -15.02 8.17 -41.35
C SER A 16 -14.75 8.54 -39.89
N LYS A 17 -13.70 7.92 -39.35
CA LYS A 17 -13.16 8.08 -37.99
C LYS A 17 -12.82 9.54 -37.68
N PRO A 18 -12.86 9.89 -36.38
CA PRO A 18 -11.74 10.63 -35.80
C PRO A 18 -11.04 9.85 -34.69
N LEU A 19 -9.72 10.01 -34.70
CA LEU A 19 -8.72 9.50 -33.78
C LEU A 19 -8.75 10.27 -32.44
N ALA A 20 -8.46 9.53 -31.37
CA ALA A 20 -8.03 9.95 -30.02
C ALA A 20 -9.10 10.52 -29.06
N LYS A 21 -9.31 9.86 -27.91
CA LYS A 21 -8.52 10.08 -26.67
C LYS A 21 -9.17 9.42 -25.45
N ALA A 22 -8.33 8.74 -24.67
CA ALA A 22 -8.40 8.48 -23.22
C ALA A 22 -9.47 7.52 -22.63
N GLN A 23 -8.91 6.44 -22.06
CA GLN A 23 -9.13 5.95 -20.69
C GLN A 23 -10.58 5.78 -20.21
N ASP A 24 -11.02 4.52 -20.14
CA ASP A 24 -12.07 4.13 -19.20
C ASP A 24 -11.74 2.78 -18.54
N GLY A 25 -10.82 2.86 -17.58
CA GLY A 25 -10.96 2.44 -16.17
C GLY A 25 -11.83 1.27 -15.71
N ALA A 26 -12.29 0.34 -16.54
CA ALA A 26 -13.32 -0.61 -16.09
C ALA A 26 -12.99 -2.09 -16.42
N ASN A 27 -11.99 -2.67 -15.75
CA ASN A 27 -12.00 -4.07 -15.24
C ASN A 27 -10.61 -4.53 -14.75
N MET A 28 -9.97 -3.78 -13.87
CA MET A 28 -8.95 -4.40 -13.03
C MET A 28 -9.67 -5.20 -11.94
N ARG A 29 -10.17 -6.39 -12.29
CA ARG A 29 -10.59 -7.41 -11.34
C ARG A 29 -9.37 -7.77 -10.48
N LYS A 30 -9.16 -7.01 -9.40
CA LYS A 30 -8.18 -7.32 -8.36
C LYS A 30 -8.67 -8.62 -7.73
N ASN A 31 -8.01 -9.72 -8.09
CA ASN A 31 -8.26 -11.02 -7.51
C ASN A 31 -8.05 -10.89 -5.98
N PRO A 32 -9.06 -11.08 -5.12
CA PRO A 32 -8.91 -10.92 -3.67
C PRO A 32 -7.84 -11.85 -3.09
N ALA A 33 -7.60 -13.00 -3.74
CA ALA A 33 -6.50 -13.90 -3.40
C ALA A 33 -5.11 -13.24 -3.50
N ASN A 34 -4.92 -12.27 -4.42
CA ASN A 34 -3.67 -11.53 -4.55
C ASN A 34 -3.55 -10.44 -3.46
N SER A 35 -4.67 -9.92 -2.98
CA SER A 35 -4.70 -8.99 -1.83
C SER A 35 -4.26 -9.67 -0.53
N ASP A 36 -4.63 -10.93 -0.33
CA ASP A 36 -4.23 -11.71 0.85
C ASP A 36 -2.73 -12.03 0.86
N GLU A 37 -2.17 -12.38 -0.30
CA GLU A 37 -0.73 -12.61 -0.45
C GLU A 37 0.08 -11.31 -0.27
N HIS A 38 -0.40 -10.19 -0.84
CA HIS A 38 0.17 -8.86 -0.60
C HIS A 38 0.08 -8.45 0.87
N ALA A 39 -1.03 -8.72 1.55
CA ALA A 39 -1.19 -8.42 2.97
C ALA A 39 -0.21 -9.24 3.81
N ARG A 40 -0.09 -10.56 3.58
CA ARG A 40 0.91 -11.40 4.26
C ARG A 40 2.34 -10.89 4.03
N THR A 41 2.68 -10.57 2.78
CA THR A 41 4.00 -10.04 2.42
C THR A 41 4.28 -8.72 3.13
N SER A 42 3.27 -7.84 3.21
CA SER A 42 3.37 -6.55 3.89
C SER A 42 3.55 -6.70 5.40
N ARG A 43 2.82 -7.63 6.04
CA ARG A 43 2.95 -7.92 7.48
C ARG A 43 4.32 -8.49 7.82
N LYS A 44 4.80 -9.44 7.02
CA LYS A 44 6.14 -10.02 7.18
C LYS A 44 7.24 -8.97 6.97
N TRP A 45 7.05 -8.09 6.00
CA TRP A 45 7.99 -6.97 5.80
C TRP A 45 7.98 -6.01 7.00
N PHE A 46 6.80 -5.68 7.53
CA PHE A 46 6.66 -4.79 8.68
C PHE A 46 7.20 -5.41 9.98
N SER A 47 7.00 -6.70 10.21
CA SER A 47 7.55 -7.41 11.38
C SER A 47 9.09 -7.40 11.34
N ASN A 48 9.67 -7.60 10.16
CA ASN A 48 11.11 -7.46 9.94
C ASN A 48 11.61 -6.03 10.16
N LEU A 49 10.86 -5.02 9.70
CA LEU A 49 11.19 -3.62 9.92
C LEU A 49 11.17 -3.26 11.41
N LEU A 50 10.19 -3.74 12.17
CA LEU A 50 10.12 -3.57 13.63
C LEU A 50 11.33 -4.19 14.34
N ARG A 51 11.74 -5.40 13.94
CA ARG A 51 12.94 -6.06 14.46
C ARG A 51 14.23 -5.30 14.13
N ARG A 52 14.25 -4.57 13.02
CA ARG A 52 15.39 -3.73 12.61
C ARG A 52 15.42 -2.40 13.38
N ALA A 53 14.25 -1.79 13.61
CA ALA A 53 14.12 -0.54 14.34
C ALA A 53 14.40 -0.70 15.85
N PHE A 54 14.05 -1.86 16.42
CA PHE A 54 14.19 -2.14 17.84
C PHE A 54 14.91 -3.47 18.05
N PRO A 55 16.26 -3.48 18.11
CA PRO A 55 17.01 -4.69 18.40
C PRO A 55 16.69 -5.19 19.82
N ALA A 56 16.19 -6.42 19.91
CA ALA A 56 15.82 -7.08 21.16
C ALA A 56 16.03 -8.59 21.04
N ASN A 57 16.26 -9.27 22.17
CA ASN A 57 16.54 -10.71 22.21
C ASN A 57 15.25 -11.56 22.23
N SER A 58 14.11 -10.95 22.53
CA SER A 58 12.80 -11.61 22.56
C SER A 58 11.69 -10.72 22.03
N GLU A 59 10.60 -11.33 21.56
CA GLU A 59 9.41 -10.61 21.08
C GLU A 59 8.74 -9.78 22.18
N ALA A 60 8.78 -10.29 23.43
CA ALA A 60 8.25 -9.58 24.59
C ALA A 60 9.07 -8.31 24.85
N GLU A 61 10.40 -8.43 24.87
CA GLU A 61 11.29 -7.30 25.06
C GLU A 61 11.16 -6.27 23.92
N LEU A 62 11.03 -6.72 22.68
CA LEU A 62 10.78 -5.83 21.53
C LEU A 62 9.48 -5.04 21.75
N ALA A 63 8.41 -5.71 22.15
CA ALA A 63 7.12 -5.08 22.38
C ALA A 63 7.16 -4.05 23.51
N GLU A 64 7.83 -4.35 24.63
CA GLU A 64 8.02 -3.42 25.75
C GLU A 64 8.79 -2.16 25.34
N ARG A 65 9.79 -2.29 24.46
CA ARG A 65 10.58 -1.15 23.96
C ARG A 65 9.82 -0.32 22.92
N ALA A 66 9.13 -0.97 21.98
CA ALA A 66 8.46 -0.29 20.87
C ALA A 66 7.12 0.35 21.27
N ALA A 67 6.39 -0.24 22.22
CA ALA A 67 5.10 0.26 22.70
C ALA A 67 5.12 1.75 23.13
N PRO A 68 6.02 2.19 24.05
CA PRO A 68 6.06 3.58 24.47
C PRO A 68 6.51 4.53 23.34
N VAL A 69 7.41 4.09 22.45
CA VAL A 69 7.91 4.90 21.32
C VAL A 69 6.82 5.13 20.28
N LEU A 70 5.99 4.12 20.02
CA LEU A 70 4.90 4.19 19.04
C LEU A 70 3.58 4.68 19.67
N GLY A 71 3.51 4.82 21.00
CA GLY A 71 2.29 5.22 21.71
C GLY A 71 1.17 4.19 21.63
N VAL A 72 1.52 2.90 21.55
CA VAL A 72 0.56 1.78 21.42
C VAL A 72 0.74 0.76 22.53
N SER A 73 -0.22 -0.14 22.69
CA SER A 73 -0.10 -1.22 23.66
C SER A 73 0.93 -2.27 23.25
N THR A 74 1.62 -2.88 24.21
CA THR A 74 2.55 -4.00 23.97
C THR A 74 1.87 -5.16 23.26
N ARG A 75 0.58 -5.39 23.55
CA ARG A 75 -0.26 -6.37 22.85
C ARG A 75 -0.40 -6.07 21.35
N GLN A 76 -0.62 -4.81 20.96
CA GLN A 76 -0.68 -4.44 19.54
C GLN A 76 0.64 -4.71 18.82
N VAL A 77 1.77 -4.39 19.45
CA VAL A 77 3.09 -4.68 18.89
C VAL A 77 3.29 -6.19 18.71
N ARG A 78 2.91 -7.00 19.70
CA ARG A 78 2.98 -8.48 19.60
C ARG A 78 2.07 -9.02 18.50
N ASN A 79 0.89 -8.46 18.29
CA ASN A 79 0.00 -8.86 17.19
C ASN A 79 0.62 -8.54 15.82
N TRP A 80 1.32 -7.41 15.68
CA TRP A 80 2.06 -7.09 14.46
C TRP A 80 3.25 -8.01 14.23
N LEU A 81 3.99 -8.37 15.29
CA LEU A 81 5.10 -9.33 15.21
C LEU A 81 4.65 -10.74 14.79
N ARG A 82 3.44 -11.14 15.20
CA ARG A 82 2.82 -12.41 14.84
C ARG A 82 2.16 -12.41 13.45
N GLU A 83 2.26 -11.30 12.71
CA GLU A 83 1.66 -11.12 11.38
C GLU A 83 0.12 -11.30 11.38
N ASP A 84 -0.48 -11.15 12.56
CA ASP A 84 -1.91 -11.38 12.78
C ASP A 84 -2.73 -10.16 12.34
N HIS A 85 -2.18 -8.96 12.58
CA HIS A 85 -2.82 -7.69 12.27
C HIS A 85 -1.95 -6.82 11.36
N ASP A 86 -2.59 -6.10 10.45
CA ASP A 86 -1.96 -5.05 9.65
C ASP A 86 -1.72 -3.80 10.50
N ALA A 87 -0.54 -3.20 10.34
CA ALA A 87 -0.23 -1.90 10.93
C ALA A 87 -0.76 -0.79 10.02
N SER A 88 -1.33 0.26 10.62
CA SER A 88 -1.75 1.43 9.85
C SER A 88 -0.53 2.13 9.24
N LEU A 89 -0.73 2.79 8.10
CA LEU A 89 0.34 3.51 7.39
C LEU A 89 1.08 4.50 8.31
N ARG A 90 0.38 5.10 9.28
CA ARG A 90 0.99 6.00 10.27
C ARG A 90 2.08 5.31 11.10
N TYR A 91 1.82 4.09 11.58
CA TYR A 91 2.81 3.32 12.34
C TYR A 91 3.91 2.79 11.45
N VAL A 92 3.60 2.39 10.22
CA VAL A 92 4.61 2.02 9.21
C VAL A 92 5.59 3.15 8.97
N THR A 93 5.10 4.37 8.72
CA THR A 93 5.96 5.55 8.52
C THR A 93 6.77 5.88 9.77
N ALA A 94 6.18 5.79 10.96
CA ALA A 94 6.90 6.05 12.22
C ALA A 94 8.06 5.06 12.42
N VAL A 95 7.81 3.75 12.26
CA VAL A 95 8.86 2.72 12.37
C VAL A 95 9.89 2.87 11.25
N MET A 96 9.48 3.22 10.03
CA MET A 96 10.40 3.49 8.92
C MET A 96 11.31 4.69 9.21
N MET A 97 10.80 5.76 9.83
CA MET A 97 11.64 6.89 10.24
C MET A 97 12.63 6.50 11.34
N ILE A 98 12.24 5.66 12.29
CA ILE A 98 13.14 5.17 13.35
C ILE A 98 14.22 4.24 12.77
N ALA A 99 13.82 3.25 11.96
CA ALA A 99 14.75 2.35 11.27
C ALA A 99 15.64 3.09 10.25
N GLY A 100 15.11 4.11 9.57
CA GLY A 100 15.85 4.94 8.64
C GLY A 100 16.81 5.89 9.34
N ALA A 101 16.44 6.42 10.49
CA ALA A 101 17.34 7.20 11.35
C ALA A 101 18.52 6.35 11.82
N GLU A 102 18.32 5.07 12.15
CA GLU A 102 19.41 4.11 12.46
C GLU A 102 20.37 3.89 11.27
N VAL A 103 19.88 3.88 10.03
CA VAL A 103 20.75 3.77 8.83
C VAL A 103 21.59 5.02 8.61
N VAL A 104 21.04 6.20 8.90
CA VAL A 104 21.78 7.48 8.87
C VAL A 104 22.76 7.56 10.04
N PHE A 105 22.39 7.07 11.23
CA PHE A 105 23.27 7.02 12.41
C PHE A 105 24.43 6.02 12.23
N SER A 106 24.20 4.87 11.58
CA SER A 106 25.26 3.91 11.24
C SER A 106 26.34 4.51 10.32
N ARG A 107 25.96 5.47 9.46
CA ARG A 107 26.91 6.22 8.61
C ARG A 107 27.72 7.23 9.42
N MET A 108 27.17 7.76 10.52
CA MET A 108 27.79 8.77 11.38
C MET A 108 28.72 8.17 12.44
N GLU A 109 28.42 6.96 12.93
CA GLU A 109 29.24 6.25 13.92
C GLU A 109 30.53 5.67 13.32
N SER A 110 30.62 5.52 11.99
CA SER A 110 31.84 5.02 11.31
C SER A 110 32.95 6.08 11.16
N ARG A 111 32.87 7.22 11.87
CA ARG A 111 33.85 8.30 11.78
C ARG A 111 34.29 8.78 13.16
N GLN A 112 34.99 7.91 13.90
CA GLN A 112 36.13 8.24 14.76
C GLN A 112 36.77 6.95 15.30
N PRO A 113 38.08 6.91 15.61
CA PRO A 113 39.11 7.96 15.50
C PRO A 113 39.97 7.87 14.24
#